data_AF-A0A328EMJ6-F1
#
_entry.id   AF-A0A328EMJ6-F1
#
_cell.length_a   1.000
_cell.length_b   1.000
_cell.length_c   1.000
_cell.angle_alpha   90.00
_cell.angle_beta   90.00
_cell.angle_gamma   90.00
#
_symmetry.space_group_name_H-M   'P 1'
#
loop_
_entity.id
_entity.type
_entity.pdbx_description
1 polymer ?
#
loop_
_entity_poly.entity_id
_entity_poly.type
_entity_poly.pdbx_seq_one_letter_code
_entity_poly.pdbx_strand_id
1 'polypeptide(L)'
;MVRIGPKVQRALLEYQYLKIQSFPGDKTPDVWVSRCKTRYNNADCHPLTTNGIMQTIVTLGKRAGITNIRCSPHTFRHTFATMCLRNGAGEFEVQSLMGHSTLTMTRRYASSLNSEAAVQGHKKFSPVDNLKL
;
A
#
# COMPACT_ATOMS: atom_id res chain seq x y z
N MET A 1 -10.55 -3.90 10.19
CA MET A 1 -9.92 -4.95 9.35
C MET A 1 -9.83 -4.41 7.92
N VAL A 2 -8.68 -4.54 7.24
CA VAL A 2 -8.50 -4.01 5.87
C VAL A 2 -9.03 -5.03 4.85
N ARG A 3 -9.95 -4.61 3.98
CA ARG A 3 -10.49 -5.48 2.93
C ARG A 3 -9.42 -5.78 1.87
N ILE A 4 -9.26 -7.06 1.51
CA ILE A 4 -8.40 -7.50 0.41
C ILE A 4 -9.26 -7.67 -0.85
N GLY A 5 -9.00 -6.86 -1.88
CA GLY A 5 -9.72 -6.93 -3.16
C GLY A 5 -9.29 -8.11 -4.05
N PRO A 6 -10.05 -8.45 -5.11
CA PRO A 6 -9.82 -9.64 -5.93
C PRO A 6 -8.45 -9.67 -6.61
N LYS A 7 -7.94 -8.52 -7.06
CA LYS A 7 -6.59 -8.42 -7.65
C LYS A 7 -5.50 -8.77 -6.64
N VAL A 8 -5.64 -8.32 -5.39
CA VAL A 8 -4.68 -8.60 -4.33
C VAL A 8 -4.80 -10.05 -3.87
N GLN A 9 -6.02 -10.59 -3.75
CA GLN A 9 -6.24 -12.00 -3.45
C GLN A 9 -5.54 -12.91 -4.47
N ARG A 10 -5.71 -12.63 -5.77
CA ARG A 10 -5.04 -13.37 -6.83
C ARG A 10 -3.51 -13.31 -6.68
N ALA A 11 -2.94 -12.13 -6.48
CA ALA A 11 -1.49 -11.98 -6.28
C ALA A 11 -0.99 -12.73 -5.04
N LEU A 12 -1.77 -12.76 -3.95
CA LEU A 12 -1.44 -13.52 -2.74
C LEU A 12 -1.47 -15.03 -2.98
N LEU A 13 -2.47 -15.52 -3.72
CA LEU A 13 -2.57 -16.94 -4.08
C LEU A 13 -1.42 -17.36 -5.00
N GLU A 14 -1.10 -16.55 -6.02
CA GLU A 14 0.05 -16.77 -6.89
C GLU A 14 1.35 -16.81 -6.09
N TYR A 15 1.52 -15.89 -5.13
CA TYR A 15 2.67 -15.89 -4.24
C TYR A 15 2.75 -17.15 -3.37
N GLN A 16 1.64 -17.56 -2.73
CA GLN A 16 1.61 -18.76 -1.89
C GLN A 16 1.94 -20.02 -2.69
N TYR A 17 1.39 -20.14 -3.90
CA TYR A 17 1.70 -21.22 -4.82
C TYR A 17 3.21 -21.26 -5.13
N LEU A 18 3.80 -20.12 -5.52
CA LEU A 18 5.23 -20.03 -5.81
C LEU A 18 6.10 -20.30 -4.58
N LYS A 19 5.67 -19.89 -3.38
CA LYS A 19 6.36 -20.17 -2.11
C LYS A 19 6.45 -21.68 -1.87
N ILE A 20 5.33 -22.40 -2.00
CA ILE A 20 5.28 -23.86 -1.81
C ILE A 20 6.19 -24.58 -2.81
N GLN A 21 6.18 -24.15 -4.08
CA GLN A 21 7.04 -24.74 -5.12
C GLN A 21 8.53 -24.44 -4.90
N SER A 22 8.85 -23.23 -4.44
CA SER A 22 10.24 -22.80 -4.27
C SER A 22 10.89 -23.33 -2.99
N PHE A 23 10.09 -23.61 -1.97
CA PHE A 23 10.53 -24.04 -0.64
C PHE A 23 9.70 -25.24 -0.15
N PRO A 24 9.84 -26.42 -0.79
CA PRO A 24 9.11 -27.61 -0.38
C PRO A 24 9.49 -28.01 1.05
N GLY A 25 8.51 -28.13 1.93
CA GLY A 25 8.73 -28.46 3.35
C GLY A 25 9.10 -27.28 4.25
N ASP A 26 8.95 -26.04 3.77
CA ASP A 26 9.03 -24.84 4.61
C ASP A 26 8.06 -24.92 5.81
N LYS A 27 8.59 -24.69 7.01
CA LYS A 27 7.86 -24.71 8.28
C LYS A 27 7.63 -23.32 8.87
N THR A 28 8.06 -22.26 8.19
CA THR A 28 7.89 -20.89 8.67
C THR A 28 6.40 -20.53 8.74
N PRO A 29 5.92 -19.99 9.86
CA PRO A 29 4.54 -19.52 9.97
C PRO A 29 4.31 -18.21 9.20
N ASP A 30 5.39 -17.52 8.82
CA ASP A 30 5.35 -16.22 8.16
C ASP A 30 4.84 -16.31 6.72
N VAL A 31 3.93 -15.40 6.36
CA VAL A 31 3.45 -15.28 4.98
C VAL A 31 4.62 -14.90 4.07
N TRP A 32 5.33 -13.83 4.41
CA TRP A 32 6.40 -13.28 3.57
C TRP A 32 7.75 -13.84 3.96
N VAL A 33 8.40 -14.48 3.00
CA VAL A 33 9.69 -15.11 3.20
C VAL A 33 10.73 -14.63 2.20
N SER A 34 11.99 -14.75 2.59
CA SER A 34 13.15 -14.43 1.78
C SER A 34 14.04 -15.65 1.57
N ARG A 35 14.68 -15.71 0.41
CA ARG A 35 15.77 -16.66 0.15
C ARG A 35 17.02 -16.14 0.83
N CYS A 36 17.33 -16.61 2.03
CA CYS A 36 18.60 -16.27 2.66
C CYS A 36 19.70 -17.18 2.08
N LYS A 37 20.70 -16.61 1.42
CA LYS A 37 21.97 -17.31 1.23
C LYS A 37 22.71 -17.26 2.55
N THR A 38 22.54 -18.25 3.41
CA THR A 38 23.58 -18.47 4.43
C THR A 38 24.81 -19.05 3.73
N ARG A 39 26.00 -18.83 4.28
CA ARG A 39 27.24 -19.43 3.75
C ARG A 39 27.26 -20.97 3.80
N TYR A 40 26.24 -21.59 4.42
CA TYR A 40 26.23 -23.02 4.76
C TYR A 40 25.00 -23.78 4.27
N ASN A 41 23.87 -23.14 3.90
CA ASN A 41 22.74 -23.86 3.30
C ASN A 41 21.85 -22.94 2.42
N ASN A 42 21.54 -23.40 1.21
CA ASN A 42 20.68 -22.71 0.24
C ASN A 42 19.17 -22.97 0.43
N ALA A 43 18.80 -23.82 1.40
CA ALA A 43 17.47 -24.39 1.54
C ALA A 43 16.58 -23.72 2.60
N ASP A 44 17.15 -22.89 3.47
CA ASP A 44 16.39 -22.37 4.61
C ASP A 44 15.59 -21.12 4.25
N CYS A 45 14.30 -21.20 4.54
CA CYS A 45 13.34 -20.13 4.39
C CYS A 45 13.35 -19.25 5.64
N HIS A 46 13.46 -17.93 5.48
CA HIS A 46 13.46 -17.00 6.61
C HIS A 46 12.42 -15.89 6.44
N PRO A 47 11.84 -15.37 7.54
CA PRO A 47 10.91 -14.25 7.49
C PRO A 47 11.53 -13.06 6.75
N LEU A 48 10.74 -12.44 5.88
CA LEU A 48 11.18 -11.27 5.15
C LEU A 48 11.37 -10.09 6.13
N THR A 49 12.59 -9.56 6.18
CA THR A 49 12.90 -8.43 7.07
C THR A 49 12.38 -7.11 6.50
N THR A 50 12.20 -6.11 7.37
CA THR A 50 11.83 -4.74 6.96
C THR A 50 12.81 -4.16 5.93
N ASN A 51 14.11 -4.40 6.12
CA ASN A 51 15.12 -3.96 5.17
C ASN A 51 15.02 -4.73 3.85
N GLY A 52 14.70 -6.03 3.90
CA GLY A 52 14.40 -6.84 2.72
C GLY A 52 13.23 -6.30 1.90
N ILE A 53 12.13 -5.89 2.55
CA ILE A 53 11.00 -5.23 1.87
C ILE A 53 11.46 -3.92 1.21
N MET A 54 12.20 -3.08 1.94
CA MET A 54 12.71 -1.82 1.42
C MET A 54 13.57 -2.04 0.16
N GLN A 55 14.54 -2.96 0.22
CA GLN A 55 15.42 -3.29 -0.92
C GLN A 55 14.64 -3.87 -2.11
N THR A 56 13.64 -4.70 -1.84
CA THR A 56 12.77 -5.27 -2.86
C THR A 56 12.03 -4.16 -3.61
N ILE A 57 11.43 -3.21 -2.88
CA ILE A 57 10.72 -2.07 -3.47
C ILE A 57 11.66 -1.17 -4.29
N VAL A 58 12.86 -0.87 -3.78
CA VAL A 58 13.85 -0.08 -4.52
C VAL A 58 14.24 -0.79 -5.82
N THR A 59 14.49 -2.10 -5.75
CA THR A 59 14.87 -2.91 -6.92
C THR A 59 13.76 -2.96 -7.96
N LEU A 60 12.51 -3.15 -7.54
CA LEU A 60 11.34 -3.12 -8.42
C LEU A 60 11.15 -1.74 -9.05
N GLY A 61 11.34 -0.66 -8.29
CA GLY A 61 11.30 0.71 -8.80
C GLY A 61 12.31 0.97 -9.91
N LYS A 62 13.55 0.52 -9.72
CA LYS A 62 14.60 0.56 -10.75
C LYS A 62 14.21 -0.23 -12.00
N ARG A 63 13.71 -1.46 -11.82
CA ARG A 63 13.26 -2.32 -12.94
C ARG A 63 12.08 -1.74 -13.70
N ALA A 64 11.22 -0.98 -13.03
CA ALA A 64 10.09 -0.28 -13.63
C ALA A 64 10.48 1.06 -14.30
N GLY A 65 11.76 1.46 -14.27
CA GLY A 65 12.23 2.71 -14.87
C GLY A 65 11.89 3.97 -14.07
N ILE A 66 11.57 3.84 -12.78
CA ILE A 66 11.24 4.99 -11.92
C ILE A 66 12.54 5.61 -11.41
N THR A 67 12.96 6.73 -12.02
CA THR A 67 14.24 7.40 -11.71
C THR A 67 14.10 8.66 -10.85
N ASN A 68 12.99 9.39 -10.98
CA ASN A 68 12.82 10.72 -10.39
C ASN A 68 12.12 10.70 -9.02
N ILE A 69 11.72 9.52 -8.54
CA ILE A 69 10.97 9.37 -7.29
C ILE A 69 11.61 8.26 -6.47
N ARG A 70 11.80 8.51 -5.18
CA ARG A 70 12.25 7.49 -4.23
C ARG A 70 11.17 6.41 -4.08
N CYS A 71 11.42 5.20 -4.58
CA CYS A 71 10.57 4.04 -4.30
C CYS A 71 10.85 3.52 -2.87
N SER A 72 9.84 3.56 -2.01
CA SER A 72 9.92 3.08 -0.61
C SER A 72 8.55 2.67 -0.08
N PRO A 73 8.46 1.88 1.01
CA PRO A 73 7.19 1.59 1.67
C PRO A 73 6.38 2.85 2.03
N HIS A 74 7.06 3.90 2.48
CA HIS A 74 6.42 5.18 2.81
C HIS A 74 5.85 5.87 1.57
N THR A 75 6.57 5.83 0.44
CA THR A 75 6.09 6.37 -0.84
C THR A 75 4.85 5.60 -1.31
N PHE A 76 4.88 4.26 -1.25
CA PHE A 76 3.72 3.43 -1.58
C PHE A 76 2.51 3.76 -0.70
N ARG A 77 2.72 3.93 0.60
CA ARG A 77 1.66 4.30 1.56
C ARG A 77 1.10 5.69 1.28
N HIS A 78 1.93 6.64 0.90
CA HIS A 78 1.51 7.97 0.47
C HIS A 78 0.68 7.91 -0.81
N THR A 79 1.16 7.18 -1.83
CA THR A 79 0.43 7.01 -3.09
C THR A 79 -0.93 6.37 -2.86
N PHE A 80 -1.02 5.35 -2.01
CA PHE A 80 -2.29 4.73 -1.61
C PHE A 80 -3.27 5.77 -1.03
N ALA A 81 -2.84 6.55 -0.03
CA ALA A 81 -3.69 7.55 0.60
C ALA A 81 -4.16 8.62 -0.39
N THR A 82 -3.23 9.18 -1.17
CA THR A 82 -3.55 10.19 -2.18
C THR A 82 -4.51 9.65 -3.25
N MET A 83 -4.33 8.41 -3.71
CA MET A 83 -5.23 7.80 -4.69
C MET A 83 -6.62 7.54 -4.12
N CYS A 84 -6.73 7.08 -2.87
CA CYS A 84 -8.03 6.92 -2.21
C CYS A 84 -8.78 8.26 -2.12
N LEU A 85 -8.12 9.32 -1.65
CA LEU A 85 -8.70 10.66 -1.57
C LEU A 85 -9.10 11.20 -2.96
N ARG A 86 -8.24 11.03 -3.98
CA ARG A 86 -8.56 11.40 -5.37
C ARG A 86 -9.77 10.66 -5.93
N ASN A 87 -9.95 9.41 -5.54
CA ASN A 87 -11.10 8.60 -5.93
C ASN A 87 -12.37 8.91 -5.10
N GLY A 88 -12.33 9.95 -4.26
CA GLY A 88 -13.48 10.44 -3.50
C GLY A 88 -13.67 9.80 -2.12
N ALA A 89 -12.70 9.03 -1.62
CA ALA A 89 -12.76 8.55 -0.24
C ALA A 89 -12.63 9.74 0.74
N GLY A 90 -13.38 9.70 1.83
CA GLY A 90 -13.30 10.68 2.90
C GLY A 90 -12.00 10.54 3.71
N GLU A 91 -11.53 11.65 4.32
CA GLU A 91 -10.32 11.63 5.15
C GLU A 91 -10.42 10.63 6.31
N PHE A 92 -11.59 10.50 6.94
CA PHE A 92 -11.82 9.53 8.02
C PHE A 92 -11.75 8.07 7.55
N GLU A 93 -12.22 7.79 6.33
CA GLU A 93 -12.17 6.44 5.74
C GLU A 93 -10.72 6.04 5.48
N VAL A 94 -9.94 6.95 4.89
CA VAL A 94 -8.51 6.75 4.63
C VAL A 94 -7.72 6.61 5.94
N GLN A 95 -8.03 7.43 6.95
CA GLN A 95 -7.43 7.31 8.29
C GLN A 95 -7.67 5.92 8.89
N SER A 96 -8.91 5.43 8.84
CA SER A 96 -9.29 4.12 9.37
C SER A 96 -8.58 2.98 8.63
N LEU A 97 -8.51 3.05 7.30
CA LEU A 97 -7.78 2.07 6.46
C LEU A 97 -6.28 2.03 6.78
N MET A 98 -5.69 3.18 7.12
CA MET A 98 -4.27 3.29 7.45
C MET A 98 -3.97 2.97 8.91
N GLY A 99 -4.97 2.93 9.80
CA GLY A 99 -4.78 2.75 11.23
C GLY A 99 -4.01 3.90 11.88
N HIS A 100 -4.22 5.14 11.40
CA HIS A 100 -3.58 6.33 11.98
C HIS A 100 -4.33 6.79 13.22
N SER A 101 -3.60 6.97 14.33
CA SER A 101 -4.16 7.43 15.60
C SER A 101 -4.64 8.89 15.54
N THR A 102 -4.10 9.70 14.62
CA THR A 102 -4.47 11.12 14.47
C THR A 102 -4.74 11.49 13.02
N LEU A 103 -5.69 12.41 12.83
CA LEU A 103 -6.06 12.96 11.52
C LEU A 103 -4.94 13.79 10.89
N THR A 104 -3.99 14.28 11.69
CA THR A 104 -2.85 15.09 11.24
C THR A 104 -1.98 14.32 10.23
N MET A 105 -1.83 13.00 10.40
CA MET A 105 -1.10 12.18 9.43
C MET A 105 -1.86 12.05 8.10
N THR A 106 -3.19 12.02 8.14
CA THR A 106 -4.05 11.95 6.94
C THR A 106 -4.12 13.29 6.20
N ARG A 107 -4.20 14.40 6.94
CA ARG A 107 -4.23 15.77 6.38
C ARG A 107 -3.01 16.09 5.52
N ARG A 108 -1.85 15.50 5.82
CA ARG A 108 -0.64 15.65 4.98
C ARG A 108 -0.84 15.13 3.56
N TYR A 109 -1.72 14.14 3.35
CA TYR A 109 -2.06 13.64 2.01
C TYR A 109 -3.14 14.49 1.34
N ALA A 110 -4.14 14.93 2.11
CA ALA A 110 -5.24 15.77 1.62
C ALA A 110 -4.77 17.15 1.16
N SER A 111 -3.80 17.76 1.87
CA SER A 111 -3.27 19.08 1.52
C SER A 111 -2.70 19.17 0.09
N SER A 112 -2.27 18.04 -0.48
CA SER A 112 -1.78 17.96 -1.86
C SER A 112 -2.88 17.99 -2.95
N LEU A 113 -4.17 18.01 -2.57
CA LEU A 113 -5.32 17.89 -3.48
C LEU A 113 -6.21 19.15 -3.52
N ASN A 114 -5.80 20.22 -2.83
CA ASN A 114 -6.71 21.20 -2.21
C ASN A 114 -7.32 22.32 -3.07
N SER A 115 -7.32 22.26 -4.40
CA SER A 115 -8.06 23.25 -5.20
C SER A 115 -9.22 22.62 -5.98
N GLU A 116 -8.95 21.62 -6.82
CA GLU A 116 -9.97 21.01 -7.67
C GLU A 116 -10.98 20.18 -6.88
N ALA A 117 -10.53 19.41 -5.89
CA ALA A 117 -11.41 18.58 -5.08
C ALA A 117 -12.38 19.42 -4.23
N ALA A 118 -11.93 20.58 -3.74
CA ALA A 118 -12.74 21.51 -2.96
C ALA A 118 -13.88 22.11 -3.80
N VAL A 119 -13.58 22.51 -5.05
CA VAL A 119 -14.59 23.05 -5.98
C VAL A 119 -15.63 21.99 -6.35
N GLN A 120 -15.21 20.76 -6.62
CA GLN A 120 -16.14 19.65 -6.91
C GLN A 120 -16.98 19.26 -5.69
N GLY A 121 -16.37 19.27 -4.49
CA GLY A 121 -17.07 19.06 -3.23
C GLY A 121 -18.16 20.10 -3.02
N HIS A 122 -17.86 21.39 -3.23
CA HIS A 122 -18.86 22.45 -3.10
C HIS A 122 -20.03 22.26 -4.07
N LYS A 123 -19.78 21.95 -5.35
CA LYS A 123 -20.87 21.69 -6.33
C LYS A 123 -21.79 20.56 -5.89
N LYS A 124 -21.26 19.53 -5.22
CA LYS A 124 -22.02 18.36 -4.80
C LYS A 124 -22.75 18.56 -3.46
N PHE A 125 -22.15 19.30 -2.54
CA PHE A 125 -22.62 19.41 -1.15
C PHE A 125 -23.02 20.85 -0.75
N SER A 126 -23.19 21.75 -1.72
CA SER A 126 -23.66 23.12 -1.49
C SER A 126 -24.97 23.09 -0.72
N PRO A 127 -25.03 23.69 0.49
CA PRO A 127 -26.25 23.70 1.28
C PRO A 127 -27.39 24.39 0.54
N VAL A 128 -27.08 25.48 -0.17
CA VAL A 128 -28.09 26.27 -0.91
C VAL A 128 -28.60 25.51 -2.13
N ASP A 129 -27.72 24.86 -2.89
CA ASP A 129 -28.12 24.13 -4.10
C ASP A 129 -28.90 22.84 -3.78
N ASN A 130 -28.77 22.32 -2.55
CA ASN A 130 -29.47 21.11 -2.09
C ASN A 130 -30.73 21.42 -1.25
N LEU A 131 -31.04 22.68 -0.97
CA LEU A 131 -32.29 23.05 -0.32
C LEU A 131 -33.44 22.92 -1.33
N LYS A 132 -34.47 22.16 -0.96
CA LYS A 132 -35.75 22.16 -1.66
C LYS A 132 -36.57 23.33 -1.12
N LEU A 133 -36.54 24.46 -1.82
CA LEU A 133 -37.45 25.59 -1.59
C LEU A 133 -38.80 25.34 -2.26
#